data_AF-A0A8B6CF92-F1
#
_entry.id   AF-A0A8B6CF92-F1
#
_cell.length_a   1.000
_cell.length_b   1.000
_cell.length_c   1.000
_cell.angle_alpha   90.00
_cell.angle_beta   90.00
_cell.angle_gamma   90.00
#
_symmetry.space_group_name_H-M   'P 1'
#
loop_
_entity.id
_entity.type
_entity.pdbx_description
1 polymer ?
#
loop_
_entity_poly.entity_id
_entity_poly.type
_entity_poly.pdbx_seq_one_letter_code
_entity_poly.pdbx_strand_id
1 'polypeptide(L)'
;MEDVAGEIIDVSETYCHCKSDLVAADLIECEGPNCKIKFYHKRCVGLNVSVDDEPSDWVCYECLGQETPILIPEQEEKSSKPMKTMSGNTAREYYAFTLEKATENAKKLVLDTFRTLKSEGLCKLNVKLDDMMTLTIRKLRHSNAANGNCEKLIQLLWPSVIQADDSNLLISTKLERKFGSFHQLRLSNDIQLTFESLIANLEIKNCPTQICRFLVQMLIQKLFQELLKRRYDVSTALGETTTPVHTLTSAERQALRFTAGYICSKLSQSFAKHHTNHMNKLCSNILKNFRISEFEVDTQNVLSYTKDWLNIISRGGYFSVSDPVYILFREMETIVRSNLDENSSLLVTKDQLHQKIEDSQSVNYPYMELVRNKEDEGDESDAVEVYLLNKLIKCWMNIRLNALEHVCKYIQKKQENPVSPASQKRMKRD
;
A
#
# COMPACT_ATOMS: atom_id res chain seq x y z
N MET A 1 29.08 32.33 28.89
CA MET A 1 28.60 30.94 29.08
C MET A 1 27.62 31.03 30.22
N GLU A 2 26.36 31.28 29.87
CA GLU A 2 25.25 31.29 30.83
C GLU A 2 24.44 30.02 30.52
N ASP A 3 24.29 29.18 31.54
CA ASP A 3 23.53 27.94 31.50
C ASP A 3 22.03 28.26 31.40
N VAL A 4 21.42 27.91 30.27
CA VAL A 4 19.96 27.92 30.11
C VAL A 4 19.45 26.55 30.53
N ALA A 5 18.96 26.46 31.77
CA ALA A 5 18.21 25.32 32.25
C ALA A 5 16.85 25.26 31.52
N GLY A 6 16.66 24.26 30.67
CA GLY A 6 15.37 23.97 30.04
C GLY A 6 14.42 23.33 31.06
N GLU A 7 13.30 24.00 31.35
CA GLU A 7 12.18 23.41 32.07
C GLU A 7 11.61 22.22 31.29
N ILE A 8 11.49 21.08 31.97
CA ILE A 8 10.73 19.93 31.48
C ILE A 8 9.26 20.28 31.67
N ILE A 9 8.58 20.64 30.59
CA ILE A 9 7.13 20.85 30.57
C ILE A 9 6.46 19.49 30.80
N ASP A 10 5.68 19.38 31.88
CA ASP A 10 4.84 18.22 32.18
C ASP A 10 3.72 18.15 31.12
N VAL A 11 3.88 17.26 30.14
CA VAL A 11 3.00 17.14 28.95
C VAL A 11 1.67 16.44 29.27
N SER A 12 1.31 16.32 30.55
CA SER A 12 0.05 15.71 30.99
C SER A 12 -1.19 16.60 30.77
N GLU A 13 -1.04 17.80 30.20
CA GLU A 13 -2.16 18.66 29.80
C GLU A 13 -2.95 17.99 28.67
N THR A 14 -4.12 17.50 29.04
CA THR A 14 -5.07 16.68 28.27
C THR A 14 -5.34 17.20 26.86
N TYR A 15 -4.85 16.49 25.84
CA TYR A 15 -5.16 16.71 24.43
C TYR A 15 -6.47 16.00 24.06
N CYS A 16 -7.43 16.75 23.51
CA CYS A 16 -8.71 16.30 22.97
C CYS A 16 -9.60 15.46 23.93
N HIS A 17 -10.92 15.46 23.73
CA HIS A 17 -11.84 14.64 24.53
C HIS A 17 -11.71 13.13 24.24
N CYS A 18 -11.09 12.74 23.11
CA CYS A 18 -10.89 11.33 22.75
C CYS A 18 -9.78 10.63 23.56
N LYS A 19 -8.95 11.38 24.31
CA LYS A 19 -7.84 10.86 25.12
C LYS A 19 -6.86 9.95 24.36
N SER A 20 -6.75 10.14 23.05
CA SER A 20 -5.86 9.35 22.19
C SER A 20 -4.48 10.00 22.13
N ASP A 21 -3.43 9.24 22.42
CA ASP A 21 -2.02 9.68 22.35
C ASP A 21 -1.49 9.77 20.91
N LEU A 22 -2.37 9.93 19.91
CA LEU A 22 -1.96 9.98 18.51
C LEU A 22 -1.25 11.31 18.23
N VAL A 23 -0.11 11.21 17.54
CA VAL A 23 0.87 12.27 17.33
C VAL A 23 0.25 13.50 16.65
N ALA A 24 0.70 14.68 17.10
CA ALA A 24 0.28 16.07 16.85
C ALA A 24 -0.01 16.56 15.40
N ALA A 25 -0.06 15.69 14.39
CA ALA A 25 -0.50 16.10 13.07
C ALA A 25 -2.03 16.18 13.06
N ASP A 26 -2.57 17.37 12.83
CA ASP A 26 -4.00 17.68 12.68
C ASP A 26 -4.79 18.04 13.96
N LEU A 27 -4.17 18.89 14.80
CA LEU A 27 -4.81 19.57 15.92
C LEU A 27 -5.30 20.96 15.52
N ILE A 28 -6.36 21.43 16.19
CA ILE A 28 -6.80 22.83 16.20
C ILE A 28 -6.81 23.35 17.63
N GLU A 29 -6.36 24.58 17.84
CA GLU A 29 -6.38 25.26 19.14
C GLU A 29 -7.74 25.94 19.37
N CYS A 30 -8.27 25.82 20.59
CA CYS A 30 -9.48 26.52 21.01
C CYS A 30 -9.12 27.92 21.53
N GLU A 31 -9.65 28.97 20.91
CA GLU A 31 -9.48 30.37 21.33
C GLU A 31 -10.39 30.78 22.51
N GLY A 32 -11.03 29.81 23.17
CA GLY A 32 -11.89 30.05 24.32
C GLY A 32 -11.07 30.48 25.55
N PRO A 33 -11.39 31.61 26.21
CA PRO A 33 -10.52 32.25 27.21
C PRO A 33 -10.28 31.42 28.48
N ASN A 34 -11.07 30.37 28.72
CA ASN A 34 -10.94 29.46 29.86
C ASN A 34 -11.09 27.98 29.44
N CYS A 35 -10.69 27.63 28.21
CA CYS A 35 -10.81 26.26 27.74
C CYS A 35 -9.89 25.31 28.53
N LYS A 36 -10.45 24.23 29.08
CA LYS A 36 -9.65 23.22 29.82
C LYS A 36 -8.81 22.35 28.89
N ILE A 37 -9.26 22.14 27.65
CA ILE A 37 -8.56 21.35 26.63
C ILE A 37 -8.16 22.34 25.53
N LYS A 38 -6.88 22.68 25.43
CA LYS A 38 -6.41 23.67 24.44
C LYS A 38 -6.45 23.15 23.02
N PHE A 39 -6.12 21.87 22.82
CA PHE A 39 -5.96 21.28 21.50
C PHE A 39 -6.95 20.13 21.26
N TYR A 40 -7.60 20.15 20.10
CA TYR A 40 -8.52 19.10 19.65
C TYR A 40 -8.08 18.53 18.32
N HIS A 41 -8.24 17.22 18.12
CA HIS A 41 -8.11 16.65 16.78
C HIS A 41 -9.21 17.22 15.88
N LYS A 42 -8.86 17.76 14.72
CA LYS A 42 -9.85 18.36 13.79
C LYS A 42 -11.02 17.41 13.49
N ARG A 43 -10.72 16.12 13.28
CA ARG A 43 -11.74 15.08 13.09
C ARG A 43 -12.67 14.90 14.29
N CYS A 44 -12.15 14.96 15.52
CA CYS A 44 -12.96 14.81 16.73
C CYS A 44 -13.96 15.96 16.89
N VAL A 45 -13.72 17.11 16.25
CA VAL A 45 -14.60 18.28 16.28
C VAL A 45 -15.29 18.54 14.94
N GLY A 46 -15.30 17.55 14.04
CA GLY A 46 -16.01 17.64 12.76
C GLY A 46 -15.39 18.59 11.74
N LEU A 47 -14.15 19.03 11.93
CA LEU A 47 -13.42 19.85 10.97
C LEU A 47 -12.75 18.94 9.93
N ASN A 48 -13.24 19.04 8.69
CA ASN A 48 -12.69 18.36 7.51
C ASN A 48 -12.06 19.41 6.56
N VAL A 49 -11.15 20.21 7.11
CA VAL A 49 -10.66 21.43 6.45
C VAL A 49 -9.25 21.19 5.92
N SER A 50 -9.00 21.53 4.65
CA SER A 50 -7.65 21.59 4.11
C SER A 50 -6.83 22.67 4.83
N VAL A 51 -5.51 22.47 4.94
CA VAL A 51 -4.57 23.37 5.65
C VAL A 51 -4.73 24.86 5.25
N ASP A 52 -5.19 25.15 4.03
CA ASP A 52 -5.36 26.51 3.51
C ASP A 52 -6.64 27.24 3.98
N ASP A 53 -7.60 26.56 4.64
CA ASP A 53 -8.90 27.12 5.04
C ASP A 53 -9.15 27.06 6.55
N GLU A 54 -8.11 26.89 7.37
CA GLU A 54 -8.26 26.78 8.83
C GLU A 54 -8.83 28.07 9.45
N PRO A 55 -9.95 27.98 10.20
CA PRO A 55 -10.50 29.14 10.91
C PRO A 55 -9.55 29.56 12.03
N SER A 56 -9.08 30.81 11.99
CA SER A 56 -8.15 31.37 12.97
C SER A 56 -8.78 31.63 14.34
N ASP A 57 -10.09 31.52 14.46
CA ASP A 57 -10.90 31.90 15.62
C ASP A 57 -11.81 30.75 16.09
N TRP A 58 -11.38 29.51 15.91
CA TRP A 58 -12.18 28.35 16.30
C TRP A 58 -12.32 28.23 17.83
N VAL A 59 -13.55 27.98 18.28
CA VAL A 59 -13.90 27.80 19.69
C VAL A 59 -14.64 26.48 19.85
N CYS A 60 -14.23 25.66 20.83
CA CYS A 60 -14.82 24.34 21.07
C CYS A 60 -16.25 24.42 21.62
N TYR A 61 -16.99 23.32 21.51
CA TYR A 61 -18.37 23.22 22.00
C TYR A 61 -18.52 23.58 23.49
N GLU A 62 -17.57 23.20 24.33
CA GLU A 62 -17.60 23.54 25.77
C GLU A 62 -17.51 25.05 25.99
N CYS A 63 -16.61 25.74 25.29
CA CYS A 63 -16.47 27.19 25.39
C CYS A 63 -17.65 27.93 24.75
N LEU A 64 -18.34 27.32 23.78
CA LEU A 64 -19.60 27.83 23.23
C LEU A 64 -20.82 27.53 24.11
N GLY A 65 -20.68 26.77 25.20
CA GLY A 65 -21.79 26.32 26.04
C GLY A 65 -22.74 25.36 25.31
N GLN A 66 -22.26 24.68 24.27
CA GLN A 66 -23.00 23.69 23.50
C GLN A 66 -22.67 22.28 23.99
N GLU A 67 -23.67 21.40 24.03
CA GLU A 67 -23.43 19.98 24.31
C GLU A 67 -22.56 19.39 23.20
N THR A 68 -21.53 18.62 23.58
CA THR A 68 -20.63 17.98 22.63
C THR A 68 -21.45 17.05 21.73
N PRO A 69 -21.40 17.21 20.39
CA PRO A 69 -22.10 16.28 19.51
C PRO A 69 -21.59 14.88 19.79
N ILE A 70 -22.47 13.98 20.23
CA ILE A 70 -22.16 12.57 20.32
C ILE A 70 -21.97 12.11 18.87
N LEU A 71 -20.72 11.95 18.44
CA LEU A 71 -20.39 11.34 17.17
C LEU A 71 -20.83 9.87 17.25
N ILE A 72 -22.08 9.61 16.89
CA ILE A 72 -22.58 8.26 16.67
C ILE A 72 -21.79 7.75 15.45
N PRO A 73 -20.99 6.67 15.59
CA PRO A 73 -20.36 6.06 14.42
C PRO A 73 -21.46 5.78 13.41
N GLU A 74 -21.32 6.30 12.18
CA GLU A 74 -22.31 6.08 11.11
C GLU A 74 -22.67 4.59 11.05
N GLN A 75 -23.86 4.25 11.56
CA GLN A 75 -24.41 2.92 11.38
C GLN A 75 -24.94 2.87 9.96
N GLU A 76 -24.22 2.14 9.10
CA GLU A 76 -24.68 1.79 7.76
C GLU A 76 -26.13 1.29 7.81
N GLU A 77 -27.04 2.02 7.14
CA GLU A 77 -28.44 1.67 7.02
C GLU A 77 -28.58 0.28 6.36
N LYS A 78 -28.97 -0.71 7.16
CA LYS A 78 -29.38 -2.04 6.68
C LYS A 78 -30.71 -1.94 5.94
N SER A 79 -30.64 -1.70 4.63
CA SER A 79 -31.75 -1.88 3.70
C SER A 79 -31.91 -3.35 3.31
N SER A 80 -33.09 -3.88 3.57
CA SER A 80 -33.54 -5.26 3.42
C SER A 80 -33.94 -5.63 1.99
N LYS A 81 -33.39 -6.74 1.44
CA LYS A 81 -34.10 -7.86 0.78
C LYS A 81 -33.09 -8.90 0.22
N PRO A 82 -33.32 -10.22 0.39
CA PRO A 82 -32.44 -11.24 -0.16
C PRO A 82 -32.77 -11.46 -1.64
N MET A 83 -31.99 -10.85 -2.54
CA MET A 83 -32.07 -11.14 -3.97
C MET A 83 -31.31 -12.44 -4.24
N LYS A 84 -32.00 -13.40 -4.87
CA LYS A 84 -31.45 -14.69 -5.30
C LYS A 84 -30.19 -14.45 -6.14
N THR A 85 -29.09 -15.05 -5.70
CA THR A 85 -27.78 -15.03 -6.36
C THR A 85 -27.85 -15.67 -7.74
N MET A 86 -27.89 -14.85 -8.79
CA MET A 86 -27.42 -15.27 -10.11
C MET A 86 -25.89 -15.27 -10.06
N SER A 87 -25.34 -16.46 -9.90
CA SER A 87 -23.91 -16.76 -10.12
C SER A 87 -23.57 -16.48 -11.58
N GLY A 88 -22.74 -15.48 -11.85
CA GLY A 88 -22.20 -15.29 -13.20
C GLY A 88 -21.69 -13.91 -13.60
N ASN A 89 -21.76 -12.88 -12.75
CA ASN A 89 -21.11 -11.60 -13.04
C ASN A 89 -19.88 -11.46 -12.13
N THR A 90 -18.69 -11.55 -12.72
CA THR A 90 -17.48 -11.00 -12.14
C THR A 90 -17.80 -9.57 -11.70
N ALA A 91 -17.66 -9.28 -10.41
CA ALA A 91 -17.88 -7.95 -9.88
C ALA A 91 -16.97 -7.00 -10.64
N ARG A 92 -17.55 -6.22 -11.56
CA ARG A 92 -16.82 -5.22 -12.31
C ARG A 92 -16.32 -4.22 -11.26
N GLU A 93 -15.03 -4.22 -10.99
CA GLU A 93 -14.42 -3.28 -10.04
C GLU A 93 -14.86 -1.87 -10.44
N TYR A 94 -15.69 -1.26 -9.59
CA TYR A 94 -16.21 0.06 -9.87
C TYR A 94 -15.12 1.06 -9.48
N TYR A 95 -14.22 1.36 -10.42
CA TYR A 95 -13.18 2.35 -10.18
C TYR A 95 -13.83 3.71 -9.89
N ALA A 96 -13.58 4.25 -8.70
CA ALA A 96 -14.15 5.54 -8.30
C ALA A 96 -13.67 6.70 -9.20
N PHE A 97 -12.50 6.56 -9.82
CA PHE A 97 -11.86 7.56 -10.67
C PHE A 97 -11.82 7.10 -12.14
N THR A 98 -12.62 7.76 -12.98
CA THR A 98 -12.80 7.46 -14.41
C THR A 98 -12.13 8.50 -15.29
N LEU A 99 -12.08 8.27 -16.61
CA LEU A 99 -11.53 9.24 -17.57
C LEU A 99 -12.31 10.55 -17.53
N GLU A 100 -13.64 10.47 -17.41
CA GLU A 100 -14.52 11.63 -17.37
C GLU A 100 -14.17 12.50 -16.16
N LYS A 101 -14.06 11.90 -14.96
CA LYS A 101 -13.64 12.61 -13.74
C LYS A 101 -12.22 13.16 -13.84
N ALA A 102 -11.30 12.40 -14.44
CA ALA A 102 -9.92 12.85 -14.64
C ALA A 102 -9.85 14.04 -15.61
N THR A 103 -10.67 14.03 -16.66
CA THR A 103 -10.76 15.09 -17.67
C THR A 103 -11.43 16.34 -17.11
N GLU A 104 -12.54 16.18 -16.38
CA GLU A 104 -13.22 17.27 -15.64
C GLU A 104 -12.27 17.99 -14.67
N ASN A 105 -11.38 17.22 -14.03
CA ASN A 105 -10.39 17.74 -13.09
C ASN A 105 -9.00 18.00 -13.71
N ALA A 106 -8.86 17.94 -15.04
CA ALA A 106 -7.55 17.91 -15.70
C ALA A 106 -6.66 19.10 -15.34
N LYS A 107 -7.22 20.33 -15.37
CA LYS A 107 -6.49 21.54 -15.02
C LYS A 107 -5.98 21.51 -13.58
N LYS A 108 -6.84 21.08 -12.64
CA LYS A 108 -6.50 20.97 -11.22
C LYS A 108 -5.37 19.95 -11.02
N LEU A 109 -5.48 18.77 -11.63
CA LEU A 109 -4.44 17.73 -11.59
C LEU A 109 -3.09 18.23 -12.10
N VAL A 110 -3.07 18.88 -13.26
CA VAL A 110 -1.84 19.44 -13.84
C VAL A 110 -1.25 20.53 -12.94
N LEU A 111 -2.11 21.42 -12.41
CA LEU A 111 -1.68 22.49 -11.51
C LEU A 111 -1.08 21.95 -10.20
N ASP A 112 -1.73 20.97 -9.58
CA ASP A 112 -1.26 20.33 -8.35
C ASP A 112 0.04 19.57 -8.61
N THR A 113 0.16 18.92 -9.77
CA THR A 113 1.42 18.25 -10.17
C THR A 113 2.56 19.25 -10.31
N PHE A 114 2.34 20.42 -10.92
CA PHE A 114 3.35 21.48 -10.98
C PHE A 114 3.74 22.01 -9.60
N ARG A 115 2.77 22.17 -8.68
CA ARG A 115 3.06 22.59 -7.29
C ARG A 115 3.95 21.57 -6.57
N THR A 116 3.62 20.28 -6.68
CA THR A 116 4.43 19.18 -6.13
C THR A 116 5.84 19.18 -6.72
N LEU A 117 5.95 19.31 -8.04
CA LEU A 117 7.27 19.38 -8.69
C LEU A 117 8.10 20.59 -8.27
N LYS A 118 7.45 21.73 -7.99
CA LYS A 118 8.14 22.93 -7.48
C LYS A 118 8.63 22.75 -6.05
N SER A 119 7.86 22.08 -5.19
CA SER A 119 8.27 21.82 -3.81
C SER A 119 9.41 20.81 -3.71
N GLU A 120 9.54 19.91 -4.69
CA GLU A 120 10.67 19.01 -4.85
C GLU A 120 12.00 19.77 -5.10
N GLY A 121 13.08 19.33 -4.45
CA GLY A 121 14.35 20.07 -4.39
C GLY A 121 15.03 20.34 -5.74
N LEU A 122 14.67 19.62 -6.81
CA LEU A 122 15.28 19.78 -8.14
C LEU A 122 15.03 21.17 -8.74
N CYS A 123 13.85 21.77 -8.52
CA CYS A 123 13.57 23.11 -9.01
C CYS A 123 14.43 24.18 -8.30
N LYS A 124 14.73 23.97 -7.02
CA LYS A 124 15.56 24.88 -6.21
C LYS A 124 17.02 24.93 -6.64
N LEU A 125 17.50 23.92 -7.36
CA LEU A 125 18.88 23.87 -7.87
C LEU A 125 19.10 24.76 -9.10
N ASN A 126 18.03 25.25 -9.74
CA ASN A 126 18.13 26.08 -10.94
C ASN A 126 17.10 27.22 -10.89
N VAL A 127 17.57 28.45 -10.63
CA VAL A 127 16.73 29.65 -10.51
C VAL A 127 15.81 29.84 -11.73
N LYS A 128 16.30 29.60 -12.95
CA LYS A 128 15.49 29.73 -14.17
C LYS A 128 14.36 28.70 -14.21
N LEU A 129 14.60 27.50 -13.72
CA LEU A 129 13.59 26.44 -13.62
C LEU A 129 12.53 26.80 -12.59
N ASP A 130 12.94 27.27 -11.41
CA ASP A 130 12.01 27.71 -10.35
C ASP A 130 11.13 28.91 -10.78
N ASP A 131 11.74 29.92 -11.41
CA ASP A 131 11.02 31.08 -11.95
C ASP A 131 9.98 30.67 -12.99
N MET A 132 10.36 29.78 -13.89
CA MET A 132 9.47 29.27 -14.93
C MET A 132 8.36 28.40 -14.36
N MET A 133 8.63 27.54 -13.37
CA MET A 133 7.61 26.77 -12.66
C MET A 133 6.62 27.69 -11.95
N THR A 134 7.12 28.74 -11.27
CA THR A 134 6.30 29.77 -10.62
C THR A 134 5.41 30.49 -11.62
N LEU A 135 5.98 30.91 -12.75
CA LEU A 135 5.24 31.57 -13.82
C LEU A 135 4.18 30.65 -14.42
N THR A 136 4.51 29.37 -14.64
CA THR A 136 3.62 28.35 -15.19
C THR A 136 2.44 28.11 -14.26
N ILE A 137 2.68 27.89 -12.96
CA ILE A 137 1.63 27.71 -11.94
C ILE A 137 0.70 28.94 -11.90
N ARG A 138 1.27 30.15 -11.90
CA ARG A 138 0.50 31.39 -11.87
C ARG A 138 -0.38 31.53 -13.11
N LYS A 139 0.19 31.34 -14.30
CA LYS A 139 -0.55 31.50 -15.56
C LYS A 139 -1.59 30.40 -15.77
N LEU A 140 -1.25 29.15 -15.43
CA LEU A 140 -2.17 28.03 -15.53
C LEU A 140 -3.40 28.23 -14.64
N ARG A 141 -3.24 28.83 -13.45
CA ARG A 141 -4.37 29.15 -12.56
C ARG A 141 -5.42 30.05 -13.23
N HIS A 142 -4.99 31.00 -14.06
CA HIS A 142 -5.87 32.03 -14.64
C HIS A 142 -6.23 31.81 -16.12
N SER A 143 -5.51 30.95 -16.84
CA SER A 143 -5.74 30.73 -18.27
C SER A 143 -6.85 29.72 -18.52
N ASN A 144 -7.94 30.13 -19.18
CA ASN A 144 -8.97 29.22 -19.69
C ASN A 144 -8.54 28.53 -20.98
N ALA A 145 -7.69 29.17 -21.79
CA ALA A 145 -7.16 28.61 -23.02
C ALA A 145 -6.32 27.34 -22.78
N ALA A 146 -5.76 27.17 -21.58
CA ALA A 146 -4.99 26.00 -21.20
C ALA A 146 -5.83 24.74 -20.91
N ASN A 147 -7.15 24.88 -20.71
CA ASN A 147 -8.00 23.76 -20.28
C ASN A 147 -7.96 22.60 -21.29
N GLY A 148 -8.12 22.90 -22.58
CA GLY A 148 -8.10 21.88 -23.64
C GLY A 148 -6.78 21.11 -23.73
N ASN A 149 -5.64 21.78 -23.47
CA ASN A 149 -4.34 21.10 -23.42
C ASN A 149 -4.22 20.19 -22.20
N CYS A 150 -4.69 20.64 -21.03
CA CYS A 150 -4.70 19.81 -19.83
C CYS A 150 -5.56 18.55 -20.04
N GLU A 151 -6.78 18.71 -20.57
CA GLU A 151 -7.66 17.59 -20.91
C GLU A 151 -6.99 16.63 -21.89
N LYS A 152 -6.34 17.16 -22.94
CA LYS A 152 -5.64 16.34 -23.93
C LYS A 152 -4.47 15.57 -23.32
N LEU A 153 -3.71 16.16 -22.39
CA LEU A 153 -2.64 15.46 -21.66
C LEU A 153 -3.19 14.28 -20.86
N ILE A 154 -4.30 14.47 -20.14
CA ILE A 154 -4.96 13.39 -19.40
C ILE A 154 -5.43 12.29 -20.36
N GLN A 155 -6.08 12.65 -21.46
CA GLN A 155 -6.54 11.70 -22.47
C GLN A 155 -5.39 10.90 -23.12
N LEU A 156 -4.22 11.51 -23.31
CA LEU A 156 -3.04 10.82 -23.83
C LEU A 156 -2.44 9.84 -22.81
N LEU A 157 -2.43 10.20 -21.52
CA LEU A 157 -1.91 9.35 -20.45
C LEU A 157 -2.85 8.21 -20.07
N TRP A 158 -4.15 8.42 -20.21
CA TRP A 158 -5.18 7.49 -19.70
C TRP A 158 -5.10 6.06 -20.27
N PRO A 159 -4.85 5.83 -21.57
CA PRO A 159 -4.63 4.48 -22.10
C PRO A 159 -3.53 3.73 -21.36
N SER A 160 -2.44 4.39 -20.99
CA SER A 160 -1.36 3.78 -20.21
C SER A 160 -1.76 3.50 -18.76
N VAL A 161 -2.69 4.28 -18.19
CA VAL A 161 -3.21 4.08 -16.83
C VAL A 161 -4.10 2.83 -16.77
N ILE A 162 -4.97 2.65 -17.76
CA ILE A 162 -5.95 1.55 -17.80
C ILE A 162 -5.44 0.29 -18.49
N GLN A 163 -4.19 0.31 -18.98
CA GLN A 163 -3.60 -0.81 -19.68
C GLN A 163 -3.69 -2.07 -18.80
N ALA A 164 -4.26 -3.15 -19.34
CA ALA A 164 -4.41 -4.44 -18.66
C ALA A 164 -5.40 -4.48 -17.47
N ASP A 165 -6.30 -3.49 -17.33
CA ASP A 165 -7.32 -3.52 -16.26
C ASP A 165 -8.32 -4.69 -16.42
N ASP A 166 -8.74 -4.98 -17.65
CA ASP A 166 -9.71 -6.07 -17.94
C ASP A 166 -9.09 -7.48 -17.93
N SER A 167 -7.81 -7.59 -17.60
CA SER A 167 -7.07 -8.86 -17.70
C SER A 167 -6.90 -9.52 -16.33
N ASN A 168 -7.02 -10.84 -16.29
CA ASN A 168 -6.74 -11.67 -15.10
C ASN A 168 -5.22 -11.87 -14.94
N LEU A 169 -4.47 -10.77 -14.91
CA LEU A 169 -3.02 -10.77 -14.76
C LEU A 169 -2.61 -10.43 -13.33
N LEU A 170 -1.39 -10.81 -12.96
CA LEU A 170 -0.75 -10.33 -11.73
C LEU A 170 -0.63 -8.82 -11.73
N ILE A 171 -0.73 -8.20 -10.55
CA ILE A 171 -0.65 -6.73 -10.42
C ILE A 171 0.68 -6.20 -10.95
N SER A 172 1.78 -6.90 -10.68
CA SER A 172 3.09 -6.58 -11.21
C SER A 172 3.13 -6.60 -12.75
N THR A 173 2.55 -7.61 -13.40
CA THR A 173 2.44 -7.69 -14.86
C THR A 173 1.55 -6.58 -15.41
N LYS A 174 0.43 -6.27 -14.74
CA LYS A 174 -0.41 -5.11 -15.08
C LYS A 174 0.41 -3.82 -15.00
N LEU A 175 1.15 -3.61 -13.91
CA LEU A 175 2.01 -2.44 -13.73
C LEU A 175 3.09 -2.37 -14.81
N GLU A 176 3.77 -3.47 -15.13
CA GLU A 176 4.77 -3.50 -16.19
C GLU A 176 4.17 -3.10 -17.54
N ARG A 177 2.99 -3.63 -17.90
CA ARG A 177 2.29 -3.23 -19.14
C ARG A 177 1.89 -1.75 -19.12
N LYS A 178 1.44 -1.22 -17.97
CA LYS A 178 1.13 0.21 -17.79
C LYS A 178 2.37 1.08 -17.97
N PHE A 179 3.48 0.73 -17.33
CA PHE A 179 4.76 1.45 -17.44
C PHE A 179 5.39 1.31 -18.82
N GLY A 180 5.25 0.16 -19.47
CA GLY A 180 5.68 -0.07 -20.85
C GLY A 180 4.90 0.81 -21.83
N SER A 181 3.58 0.83 -21.73
CA SER A 181 2.70 1.73 -22.50
C SER A 181 3.05 3.20 -22.24
N PHE A 182 3.23 3.58 -20.97
CA PHE A 182 3.64 4.92 -20.59
C PHE A 182 5.02 5.28 -21.17
N HIS A 183 5.98 4.36 -21.16
CA HIS A 183 7.29 4.58 -21.76
C HIS A 183 7.19 4.86 -23.26
N GLN A 184 6.38 4.10 -24.00
CA GLN A 184 6.13 4.36 -25.42
C GLN A 184 5.50 5.74 -25.64
N LEU A 185 4.53 6.13 -24.80
CA LEU A 185 3.93 7.46 -24.85
C LEU A 185 4.95 8.58 -24.58
N ARG A 186 5.88 8.40 -23.64
CA ARG A 186 6.94 9.39 -23.37
C ARG A 186 7.86 9.64 -24.57
N LEU A 187 8.02 8.63 -25.42
CA LEU A 187 8.81 8.70 -26.65
C LEU A 187 7.99 9.28 -27.83
N SER A 188 6.67 9.43 -27.70
CA SER A 188 5.83 9.94 -28.76
C SER A 188 5.93 11.45 -28.90
N ASN A 189 5.72 11.96 -30.13
CA ASN A 189 5.67 13.40 -30.39
C ASN A 189 4.38 14.03 -29.87
N ASP A 190 3.29 13.27 -29.78
CA ASP A 190 1.97 13.80 -29.41
C ASP A 190 1.97 14.46 -28.02
N ILE A 191 2.65 13.84 -27.06
CA ILE A 191 2.72 14.39 -25.70
C ILE A 191 3.60 15.64 -25.64
N GLN A 192 4.67 15.68 -26.45
CA GLN A 192 5.56 16.83 -26.56
C GLN A 192 4.82 18.01 -27.21
N LEU A 193 4.15 17.78 -28.35
CA LEU A 193 3.38 18.80 -29.06
C LEU A 193 2.23 19.34 -28.20
N THR A 194 1.55 18.46 -27.45
CA THR A 194 0.46 18.89 -26.55
C THR A 194 0.99 19.81 -25.45
N PHE A 195 2.17 19.52 -24.90
CA PHE A 195 2.79 20.37 -23.88
C PHE A 195 3.36 21.66 -24.47
N GLU A 196 3.99 21.63 -25.64
CA GLU A 196 4.46 22.85 -26.31
C GLU A 196 3.29 23.79 -26.60
N SER A 197 2.16 23.25 -27.04
CA SER A 197 0.91 24.00 -27.19
C SER A 197 0.39 24.55 -25.85
N LEU A 198 0.49 23.79 -24.76
CA LEU A 198 0.17 24.30 -23.41
C LEU A 198 1.04 25.51 -23.05
N ILE A 199 2.37 25.40 -23.19
CA ILE A 199 3.30 26.48 -22.87
C ILE A 199 3.07 27.72 -23.75
N ALA A 200 2.77 27.51 -25.04
CA ALA A 200 2.42 28.58 -25.97
C ALA A 200 1.12 29.29 -25.55
N ASN A 201 0.08 28.54 -25.16
CA ASN A 201 -1.20 29.09 -24.67
C ASN A 201 -1.08 29.78 -23.31
N LEU A 202 -0.04 29.47 -22.54
CA LEU A 202 0.35 30.22 -21.35
C LEU A 202 1.22 31.43 -21.70
N GLU A 203 1.54 31.71 -22.95
CA GLU A 203 2.39 32.84 -23.38
C GLU A 203 3.72 32.90 -22.60
N ILE A 204 4.31 31.75 -22.29
CA ILE A 204 5.61 31.69 -21.61
C ILE A 204 6.68 31.84 -22.69
N LYS A 205 7.14 33.08 -22.88
CA LYS A 205 8.18 33.41 -23.86
C LYS A 205 9.54 32.91 -23.36
N ASN A 206 10.43 32.56 -24.29
CA ASN A 206 11.84 32.25 -24.04
C ASN A 206 12.11 31.02 -23.16
N CYS A 207 11.22 30.01 -23.11
CA CYS A 207 11.58 28.73 -22.50
C CYS A 207 12.67 28.04 -23.33
N PRO A 208 13.87 27.79 -22.80
CA PRO A 208 14.87 27.01 -23.53
C PRO A 208 14.33 25.60 -23.81
N THR A 209 14.45 25.13 -25.05
CA THR A 209 13.90 23.83 -25.49
C THR A 209 14.30 22.66 -24.59
N GLN A 210 15.56 22.64 -24.11
CA GLN A 210 16.08 21.64 -23.17
C GLN A 210 15.31 21.64 -21.84
N ILE A 211 15.06 22.82 -21.28
CA ILE A 211 14.33 23.00 -20.02
C ILE A 211 12.86 22.59 -20.20
N CYS A 212 12.25 23.00 -21.31
CA CYS A 212 10.88 22.60 -21.64
C CYS A 212 10.74 21.08 -21.77
N ARG A 213 11.66 20.40 -22.48
CA ARG A 213 11.67 18.93 -22.58
C ARG A 213 11.85 18.25 -21.22
N PHE A 214 12.73 18.76 -20.38
CA PHE A 214 12.92 18.24 -19.03
C PHE A 214 11.65 18.36 -18.18
N LEU A 215 11.00 19.53 -18.22
CA LEU A 215 9.73 19.75 -17.54
C LEU A 215 8.61 18.82 -18.03
N VAL A 216 8.50 18.61 -19.35
CA VAL A 216 7.54 17.65 -19.92
C VAL A 216 7.71 16.31 -19.25
N GLN A 217 8.94 15.79 -19.23
CA GLN A 217 9.23 14.44 -18.73
C GLN A 217 8.93 14.31 -17.23
N MET A 218 9.25 15.33 -16.43
CA MET A 218 8.90 15.35 -15.01
C MET A 218 7.39 15.46 -14.76
N LEU A 219 6.72 16.35 -15.49
CA LEU A 219 5.28 16.55 -15.37
C LEU A 219 4.53 15.27 -15.72
N ILE A 220 4.79 14.68 -16.89
CA ILE A 220 4.05 13.50 -17.34
C ILE A 220 4.31 12.28 -16.46
N GLN A 221 5.52 12.15 -15.90
CA GLN A 221 5.83 11.09 -14.94
C GLN A 221 5.04 11.24 -13.64
N LYS A 222 5.02 12.45 -13.06
CA LYS A 222 4.27 12.68 -11.82
C LYS A 222 2.77 12.63 -12.05
N LEU A 223 2.29 13.17 -13.16
CA LEU A 223 0.88 13.13 -13.53
C LEU A 223 0.42 11.68 -13.76
N PHE A 224 1.22 10.84 -14.42
CA PHE A 224 0.95 9.41 -14.56
C PHE A 224 0.86 8.71 -13.20
N GLN A 225 1.80 8.97 -12.30
CA GLN A 225 1.78 8.41 -10.93
C GLN A 225 0.54 8.86 -10.14
N GLU A 226 0.16 10.12 -10.24
CA GLU A 226 -1.04 10.66 -9.58
C GLU A 226 -2.32 10.05 -10.15
N LEU A 227 -2.39 9.81 -11.46
CA LEU A 227 -3.52 9.13 -12.08
C LEU A 227 -3.63 7.66 -11.65
N LEU A 228 -2.51 6.95 -11.59
CA LEU A 228 -2.46 5.59 -11.05
C LEU A 228 -2.94 5.58 -9.59
N LYS A 229 -2.42 6.50 -8.77
CA LYS A 229 -2.84 6.66 -7.38
C LYS A 229 -4.35 6.86 -7.31
N ARG A 230 -4.91 7.90 -7.92
CA ARG A 230 -6.36 8.16 -7.83
C ARG A 230 -7.24 7.02 -8.36
N ARG A 231 -6.76 6.24 -9.34
CA ARG A 231 -7.52 5.14 -9.92
C ARG A 231 -7.56 3.90 -9.02
N TYR A 232 -6.43 3.52 -8.43
CA TYR A 232 -6.32 2.26 -7.68
C TYR A 232 -6.29 2.45 -6.17
N ASP A 233 -6.01 3.66 -5.71
CA ASP A 233 -5.82 3.98 -4.30
C ASP A 233 -7.15 4.29 -3.58
N VAL A 234 -8.12 3.39 -3.73
CA VAL A 234 -9.39 3.44 -2.98
C VAL A 234 -9.16 3.15 -1.49
N SER A 235 -8.02 2.54 -1.13
CA SER A 235 -7.69 2.15 0.24
C SER A 235 -7.01 3.23 1.07
N THR A 236 -6.26 4.18 0.49
CA THR A 236 -5.55 5.20 1.29
C THR A 236 -6.43 6.36 1.76
N ALA A 237 -7.69 6.43 1.32
CA ALA A 237 -8.68 7.33 1.91
C ALA A 237 -9.01 6.96 3.38
N LEU A 238 -8.83 5.69 3.77
CA LEU A 238 -8.77 5.27 5.16
C LEU A 238 -7.34 5.53 5.63
N GLY A 239 -7.09 6.78 6.03
CA GLY A 239 -5.75 7.31 6.31
C GLY A 239 -4.80 6.27 6.90
N GLU A 240 -3.67 6.07 6.21
CA GLU A 240 -2.54 5.25 6.65
C GLU A 240 -2.14 5.73 8.04
N THR A 241 -2.76 5.16 9.06
CA THR A 241 -2.22 5.19 10.39
C THR A 241 -0.86 4.50 10.26
N THR A 242 0.19 5.20 10.68
CA THR A 242 1.54 4.65 10.78
C THR A 242 1.54 3.57 11.85
N THR A 243 0.87 2.45 11.56
CA THR A 243 0.85 1.28 12.43
C THR A 243 2.30 0.86 12.60
N PRO A 244 2.76 0.66 13.85
CA PRO A 244 4.14 0.30 14.10
C PRO A 244 4.50 -0.91 13.24
N VAL A 245 5.59 -0.79 12.48
CA VAL A 245 6.07 -1.89 11.63
C VAL A 245 6.45 -3.04 12.56
N HIS A 246 5.60 -4.06 12.64
CA HIS A 246 5.87 -5.25 13.43
C HIS A 246 7.08 -5.98 12.86
N THR A 247 8.23 -5.81 13.50
CA THR A 247 9.46 -6.48 13.09
C THR A 247 9.45 -7.93 13.58
N LEU A 248 9.71 -8.87 12.67
CA LEU A 248 9.87 -10.28 13.03
C LEU A 248 11.14 -10.47 13.86
N THR A 249 11.02 -11.20 14.98
CA THR A 249 12.14 -11.71 15.77
C THR A 249 12.93 -12.76 14.99
N SER A 250 14.16 -13.06 15.44
CA SER A 250 15.02 -14.08 14.82
C SER A 250 14.32 -15.45 14.74
N ALA A 251 13.65 -15.87 15.82
CA ALA A 251 12.95 -17.15 15.87
C ALA A 251 11.75 -17.19 14.91
N GLU A 252 11.01 -16.09 14.78
CA GLU A 252 9.90 -16.00 13.83
C GLU A 252 10.39 -16.05 12.38
N ARG A 253 11.53 -15.40 12.06
CA ARG A 253 12.14 -15.47 10.72
C ARG A 253 12.57 -16.89 10.37
N GLN A 254 13.15 -17.63 11.32
CA GLN A 254 13.50 -19.04 11.18
C GLN A 254 12.26 -19.91 10.93
N ALA A 255 11.23 -19.77 11.77
CA ALA A 255 9.97 -20.51 11.64
C ALA A 255 9.22 -20.19 10.33
N LEU A 256 9.25 -18.92 9.91
CA LEU A 256 8.69 -18.46 8.64
C LEU A 256 9.39 -19.14 7.47
N ARG A 257 10.73 -19.16 7.44
CA ARG A 257 11.50 -19.82 6.38
C ARG A 257 11.24 -21.32 6.32
N PHE A 258 11.15 -21.98 7.48
CA PHE A 258 10.76 -23.40 7.59
C PHE A 258 9.38 -23.65 6.97
N THR A 259 8.42 -22.80 7.32
CA THR A 259 7.04 -22.92 6.85
C THR A 259 6.94 -22.69 5.34
N ALA A 260 7.70 -21.74 4.79
CA ALA A 260 7.81 -21.53 3.34
C ALA A 260 8.27 -22.81 2.63
N GLY A 261 9.33 -23.46 3.12
CA GLY A 261 9.79 -24.74 2.57
C GLY A 261 8.74 -25.84 2.66
N TYR A 262 8.04 -25.95 3.78
CA TYR A 262 6.93 -26.90 3.92
C TYR A 262 5.83 -26.67 2.88
N ILE A 263 5.43 -25.41 2.64
CA ILE A 263 4.40 -25.06 1.65
C ILE A 263 4.85 -25.42 0.23
N CYS A 264 6.07 -25.02 -0.15
CA CYS A 264 6.62 -25.33 -1.47
C CYS A 264 6.71 -26.84 -1.71
N SER A 265 7.17 -27.61 -0.72
CA SER A 265 7.21 -29.07 -0.78
C SER A 265 5.81 -29.68 -0.95
N LYS A 266 4.84 -29.25 -0.13
CA LYS A 266 3.47 -29.74 -0.17
C LYS A 266 2.80 -29.46 -1.52
N LEU A 267 2.97 -28.26 -2.06
CA LEU A 267 2.44 -27.89 -3.37
C LEU A 267 3.11 -28.67 -4.50
N SER A 268 4.44 -28.80 -4.47
CA SER A 268 5.19 -29.59 -5.45
C SER A 268 4.71 -31.05 -5.50
N GLN A 269 4.54 -31.68 -4.33
CA GLN A 269 3.97 -33.03 -4.23
C GLN A 269 2.52 -33.08 -4.73
N SER A 270 1.69 -32.09 -4.38
CA SER A 270 0.31 -32.02 -4.85
C SER A 270 0.22 -31.92 -6.37
N PHE A 271 1.07 -31.11 -7.01
CA PHE A 271 1.09 -30.97 -8.46
C PHE A 271 1.66 -32.21 -9.16
N ALA A 272 2.68 -32.86 -8.57
CA ALA A 272 3.23 -34.10 -9.10
C ALA A 272 2.20 -35.25 -9.16
N LYS A 273 1.30 -35.32 -8.17
CA LYS A 273 0.20 -36.31 -8.15
C LYS A 273 -0.78 -36.14 -9.31
N HIS A 274 -0.89 -34.93 -9.88
CA HIS A 274 -1.82 -34.57 -10.94
C HIS A 274 -1.09 -34.11 -12.21
N HIS A 275 -0.04 -34.84 -12.60
CA HIS A 275 0.85 -34.52 -13.73
C HIS A 275 0.17 -34.52 -15.10
N THR A 276 -1.01 -35.13 -15.22
CA THR A 276 -1.82 -35.08 -16.45
C THR A 276 -2.38 -33.70 -16.74
N ASN A 277 -2.48 -32.83 -15.72
CA ASN A 277 -2.89 -31.44 -15.89
C ASN A 277 -1.68 -30.58 -16.28
N HIS A 278 -1.72 -29.98 -17.47
CA HIS A 278 -0.68 -29.11 -18.01
C HIS A 278 -0.26 -27.99 -17.04
N MET A 279 -1.25 -27.31 -16.45
CA MET A 279 -1.01 -26.20 -15.52
C MET A 279 -0.25 -26.65 -14.26
N ASN A 280 -0.58 -27.83 -13.72
CA ASN A 280 0.14 -28.40 -12.59
C ASN A 280 1.59 -28.77 -12.93
N LYS A 281 1.84 -29.25 -14.16
CA LYS A 281 3.21 -29.54 -14.63
C LYS A 281 4.03 -28.25 -14.72
N LEU A 282 3.46 -27.19 -15.27
CA LEU A 282 4.13 -25.88 -15.34
C LEU A 282 4.39 -25.30 -13.95
N CYS A 283 3.41 -25.34 -13.04
CA CYS A 283 3.59 -24.91 -11.64
C CYS A 283 4.68 -25.71 -10.92
N SER A 284 4.72 -27.03 -11.13
CA SER A 284 5.75 -27.89 -10.55
C SER A 284 7.15 -27.51 -11.06
N ASN A 285 7.28 -27.14 -12.33
CA ASN A 285 8.53 -26.65 -12.88
C ASN A 285 8.95 -25.31 -12.28
N ILE A 286 8.02 -24.35 -12.11
CA ILE A 286 8.31 -23.08 -11.44
C ILE A 286 8.74 -23.32 -9.99
N LEU A 287 8.04 -24.18 -9.25
CA LEU A 287 8.40 -24.50 -7.86
C LEU A 287 9.77 -25.15 -7.72
N LYS A 288 10.31 -25.84 -8.73
CA LYS A 288 11.70 -26.36 -8.65
C LYS A 288 12.72 -25.23 -8.51
N ASN A 289 12.45 -24.07 -9.12
CA ASN A 289 13.31 -22.89 -9.06
C ASN A 289 13.25 -22.18 -7.70
N PHE A 290 12.26 -22.51 -6.86
CA PHE A 290 12.15 -21.96 -5.50
C PHE A 290 13.16 -22.62 -4.55
N ARG A 291 13.74 -23.76 -4.96
CA ARG A 291 14.70 -24.50 -4.16
C ARG A 291 16.11 -23.93 -4.35
N ILE A 292 16.87 -23.79 -3.27
CA ILE A 292 18.31 -23.50 -3.33
C ILE A 292 19.00 -24.66 -4.07
N SER A 293 19.81 -24.33 -5.08
CA SER A 293 20.65 -25.31 -5.75
C SER A 293 21.74 -25.80 -4.80
N GLU A 294 21.99 -27.11 -4.77
CA GLU A 294 23.04 -27.72 -3.92
C GLU A 294 24.45 -27.17 -4.24
N PHE A 295 24.60 -26.47 -5.37
CA PHE A 295 25.84 -25.87 -5.84
C PHE A 295 25.94 -24.35 -5.64
N GLU A 296 24.91 -23.69 -5.07
CA GLU A 296 25.04 -22.26 -4.74
C GLU A 296 26.05 -22.08 -3.61
N VAL A 297 27.21 -21.51 -3.95
CA VAL A 297 28.25 -21.12 -3.00
C VAL A 297 27.61 -20.17 -2.00
N ASP A 298 27.76 -20.49 -0.72
CA ASP A 298 27.14 -19.77 0.39
C ASP A 298 27.69 -18.34 0.46
N THR A 299 27.09 -17.44 -0.29
CA THR A 299 27.36 -16.02 -0.16
C THR A 299 26.80 -15.62 1.20
N GLN A 300 27.68 -15.20 2.11
CA GLN A 300 27.30 -14.73 3.44
C GLN A 300 26.30 -13.58 3.30
N ASN A 301 25.03 -13.93 3.42
CA ASN A 301 23.92 -12.99 3.33
C ASN A 301 23.33 -12.76 4.73
N VAL A 302 22.58 -11.67 4.89
CA VAL A 302 21.96 -11.27 6.16
C VAL A 302 21.01 -12.35 6.72
N LEU A 303 20.61 -13.32 5.88
CA LEU A 303 19.69 -14.40 6.22
C LEU A 303 20.39 -15.76 6.42
N SER A 304 21.71 -15.81 6.36
CA SER A 304 22.51 -17.04 6.50
C SER A 304 22.18 -17.81 7.78
N TYR A 305 22.03 -17.09 8.91
CA TYR A 305 21.65 -17.68 10.19
C TYR A 305 20.32 -18.47 10.18
N THR A 306 19.40 -18.13 9.26
CA THR A 306 18.16 -18.91 9.10
C THR A 306 18.41 -20.24 8.39
N LYS A 307 19.36 -20.28 7.44
CA LYS A 307 19.78 -21.49 6.74
C LYS A 307 20.53 -22.42 7.69
N ASP A 308 21.42 -21.87 8.51
CA ASP A 308 22.17 -22.63 9.52
C ASP A 308 21.22 -23.34 10.49
N TRP A 309 20.23 -22.62 11.00
CA TRP A 309 19.22 -23.19 11.88
C TRP A 309 18.41 -24.30 11.19
N LEU A 310 18.02 -24.10 9.92
CA LEU A 310 17.32 -25.12 9.14
C LEU A 310 18.17 -26.39 8.96
N ASN A 311 19.46 -26.25 8.69
CA ASN A 311 20.37 -27.38 8.56
C ASN A 311 20.44 -28.21 9.85
N ILE A 312 20.43 -27.55 11.03
CA ILE A 312 20.43 -28.21 12.34
C ILE A 312 19.13 -29.00 12.57
N ILE A 313 17.97 -28.43 12.25
CA ILE A 313 16.68 -29.07 12.54
C ILE A 313 16.25 -30.07 11.44
N SER A 314 16.78 -29.94 10.24
CA SER A 314 16.42 -30.80 9.12
C SER A 314 17.00 -32.21 9.31
N ARG A 315 16.19 -33.23 9.02
CA ARG A 315 16.61 -34.64 9.04
C ARG A 315 16.79 -35.21 7.63
N GLY A 316 17.12 -34.34 6.67
CA GLY A 316 17.00 -34.63 5.24
C GLY A 316 15.55 -34.47 4.73
N GLY A 317 15.42 -34.30 3.41
CA GLY A 317 14.12 -34.16 2.73
C GLY A 317 13.41 -32.81 2.91
N TYR A 318 14.01 -31.86 3.63
CA TYR A 318 13.50 -30.51 3.75
C TYR A 318 13.67 -29.75 2.42
N PHE A 319 12.63 -29.01 2.02
CA PHE A 319 12.68 -28.16 0.84
C PHE A 319 13.36 -26.84 1.20
N SER A 320 14.65 -26.73 0.93
CA SER A 320 15.42 -25.52 1.22
C SER A 320 15.06 -24.40 0.24
N VAL A 321 14.42 -23.34 0.74
CA VAL A 321 13.94 -22.21 -0.08
C VAL A 321 14.99 -21.13 -0.24
N SER A 322 15.05 -20.52 -1.42
CA SER A 322 15.93 -19.37 -1.71
C SER A 322 15.49 -18.13 -0.92
N ASP A 323 16.38 -17.13 -0.84
CA ASP A 323 16.08 -15.87 -0.14
C ASP A 323 14.90 -15.10 -0.75
N PRO A 324 14.74 -15.00 -2.09
CA PRO A 324 13.55 -14.36 -2.66
C PRO A 324 12.24 -15.07 -2.29
N VAL A 325 12.23 -16.40 -2.20
CA VAL A 325 11.05 -17.16 -1.71
C VAL A 325 10.76 -16.81 -0.25
N TYR A 326 11.79 -16.74 0.60
CA TYR A 326 11.60 -16.30 1.98
C TYR A 326 11.02 -14.88 2.05
N ILE A 327 11.53 -13.94 1.25
CA ILE A 327 11.02 -12.56 1.18
C ILE A 327 9.55 -12.56 0.79
N LEU A 328 9.14 -13.33 -0.22
CA LEU A 328 7.74 -13.47 -0.60
C LEU A 328 6.83 -13.83 0.58
N PHE A 329 7.18 -14.89 1.33
CA PHE A 329 6.40 -15.30 2.50
C PHE A 329 6.46 -14.30 3.66
N ARG A 330 7.56 -13.57 3.81
CA ARG A 330 7.68 -12.46 4.77
C ARG A 330 6.68 -11.36 4.48
N GLU A 331 6.57 -10.95 3.22
CA GLU A 331 5.62 -9.90 2.83
C GLU A 331 4.17 -10.35 3.02
N MET A 332 3.87 -11.62 2.73
CA MET A 332 2.56 -12.21 3.08
C MET A 332 2.30 -12.17 4.59
N GLU A 333 3.29 -12.50 5.43
CA GLU A 333 3.16 -12.47 6.89
C GLU A 333 2.94 -11.05 7.41
N THR A 334 3.63 -10.05 6.85
CA THR A 334 3.44 -8.63 7.23
C THR A 334 2.00 -8.20 7.04
N ILE A 335 1.39 -8.56 5.91
CA ILE A 335 -0.03 -8.25 5.60
C ILE A 335 -0.96 -9.01 6.55
N VAL A 336 -0.68 -10.30 6.81
CA VAL A 336 -1.47 -11.10 7.75
C VAL A 336 -1.44 -10.47 9.16
N ARG A 337 -0.28 -10.06 9.66
CA ARG A 337 -0.14 -9.42 10.98
C ARG A 337 -0.85 -8.09 11.07
N SER A 338 -0.70 -7.22 10.08
CA SER A 338 -1.35 -5.90 10.09
C SER A 338 -2.87 -5.97 10.05
N ASN A 339 -3.45 -7.11 9.64
CA ASN A 339 -4.89 -7.33 9.57
C ASN A 339 -5.46 -8.23 10.68
N LEU A 340 -4.61 -8.92 11.44
CA LEU A 340 -5.02 -9.86 12.50
C LEU A 340 -4.59 -9.41 13.91
N ASP A 341 -4.20 -8.15 14.09
CA ASP A 341 -3.83 -7.60 15.39
C ASP A 341 -4.95 -7.75 16.44
N GLU A 342 -4.59 -7.80 17.72
CA GLU A 342 -5.47 -8.19 18.86
C GLU A 342 -6.76 -7.35 18.95
N ASN A 343 -6.75 -6.14 18.41
CA ASN A 343 -7.90 -5.23 18.39
C ASN A 343 -8.75 -5.34 17.09
N SER A 344 -8.24 -6.00 16.06
CA SER A 344 -8.78 -6.00 14.69
C SER A 344 -9.42 -7.34 14.27
N SER A 345 -9.33 -8.36 15.13
CA SER A 345 -9.64 -9.76 14.80
C SER A 345 -11.09 -10.06 14.38
N LEU A 346 -12.01 -9.10 14.43
CA LEU A 346 -13.43 -9.30 14.12
C LEU A 346 -13.89 -8.76 12.75
N LEU A 347 -13.05 -8.02 12.02
CA LEU A 347 -13.54 -7.29 10.83
C LEU A 347 -13.06 -7.84 9.49
N VAL A 348 -11.91 -8.53 9.42
CA VAL A 348 -11.36 -8.98 8.14
C VAL A 348 -11.75 -10.42 7.86
N THR A 349 -12.53 -10.63 6.80
CA THR A 349 -12.87 -11.98 6.33
C THR A 349 -11.67 -12.66 5.67
N LYS A 350 -11.70 -13.99 5.60
CA LYS A 350 -10.67 -14.77 4.89
C LYS A 350 -10.49 -14.29 3.44
N ASP A 351 -11.59 -14.01 2.75
CA ASP A 351 -11.54 -13.59 1.35
C ASP A 351 -10.98 -12.16 1.21
N GLN A 352 -11.31 -11.25 2.14
CA GLN A 352 -10.70 -9.91 2.17
C GLN A 352 -9.19 -9.99 2.42
N LEU A 353 -8.74 -10.84 3.34
CA LEU A 353 -7.31 -11.01 3.60
C LEU A 353 -6.60 -11.67 2.40
N HIS A 354 -7.24 -12.61 1.72
CA HIS A 354 -6.71 -13.20 0.49
C HIS A 354 -6.50 -12.12 -0.58
N GLN A 355 -7.54 -11.32 -0.81
CA GLN A 355 -7.51 -10.22 -1.78
C GLN A 355 -6.42 -9.21 -1.43
N LYS A 356 -6.27 -8.82 -0.15
CA LYS A 356 -5.20 -7.92 0.30
C LYS A 356 -3.80 -8.46 0.03
N ILE A 357 -3.58 -9.77 0.17
CA ILE A 357 -2.29 -10.40 -0.13
C ILE A 357 -2.05 -10.45 -1.65
N GLU A 358 -3.07 -10.87 -2.40
CA GLU A 358 -3.04 -10.95 -3.87
C GLU A 358 -2.80 -9.57 -4.51
N ASP A 359 -3.37 -8.52 -3.91
CA ASP A 359 -3.27 -7.16 -4.42
C ASP A 359 -2.02 -6.40 -3.94
N SER A 360 -1.24 -6.98 -3.03
CA SER A 360 -0.09 -6.28 -2.47
C SER A 360 1.07 -6.24 -3.45
N GLN A 361 1.54 -5.04 -3.77
CA GLN A 361 2.75 -4.85 -4.55
C GLN A 361 3.99 -5.44 -3.86
N SER A 362 4.05 -5.40 -2.52
CA SER A 362 5.18 -5.97 -1.77
C SER A 362 5.25 -7.49 -1.90
N VAL A 363 4.13 -8.17 -2.14
CA VAL A 363 4.06 -9.62 -2.41
C VAL A 363 4.32 -9.91 -3.89
N ASN A 364 3.70 -9.15 -4.79
CA ASN A 364 3.82 -9.39 -6.23
C ASN A 364 5.24 -9.17 -6.76
N TYR A 365 5.98 -8.18 -6.25
CA TYR A 365 7.34 -7.89 -6.71
C TYR A 365 8.33 -9.07 -6.52
N PRO A 366 8.56 -9.60 -5.30
CA PRO A 366 9.44 -10.75 -5.11
C PRO A 366 8.88 -12.01 -5.78
N TYR A 367 7.55 -12.13 -5.92
CA TYR A 367 6.95 -13.24 -6.67
C TYR A 367 7.33 -13.20 -8.16
N MET A 368 7.27 -12.03 -8.80
CA MET A 368 7.67 -11.91 -10.21
C MET A 368 9.11 -12.27 -10.43
N GLU A 369 10.02 -11.82 -9.57
CA GLU A 369 11.44 -12.15 -9.66
C GLU A 369 11.67 -13.67 -9.68
N LEU A 370 10.85 -14.42 -8.94
CA LEU A 370 10.91 -15.88 -8.90
C LEU A 370 10.39 -16.57 -10.14
N VAL A 371 9.39 -16.00 -10.83
CA VAL A 371 8.75 -16.63 -12.00
C VAL A 371 9.31 -16.14 -13.33
N ARG A 372 9.92 -14.95 -13.39
CA ARG A 372 10.40 -14.27 -14.61
C ARG A 372 11.59 -14.94 -15.29
N ASN A 373 12.31 -15.82 -14.62
CA ASN A 373 13.50 -16.50 -15.16
C ASN A 373 13.21 -17.55 -16.26
N LYS A 374 12.09 -17.40 -16.98
CA LYS A 374 11.72 -18.25 -18.11
C LYS A 374 11.67 -17.42 -19.38
N GLU A 375 12.80 -17.43 -20.08
CA GLU A 375 12.85 -17.07 -21.49
C GLU A 375 11.96 -18.10 -22.24
N ASP A 376 10.98 -17.61 -23.01
CA ASP A 376 10.29 -18.34 -24.10
C ASP A 376 8.97 -19.12 -23.88
N GLU A 377 8.24 -19.00 -22.77
CA GLU A 377 6.88 -19.58 -22.67
C GLU A 377 5.83 -18.46 -22.89
N GLY A 378 5.06 -18.51 -23.99
CA GLY A 378 4.12 -17.45 -24.44
C GLY A 378 2.93 -17.13 -23.51
N ASP A 379 1.82 -16.62 -24.06
CA ASP A 379 0.65 -16.07 -23.31
C ASP A 379 0.06 -17.00 -22.21
N GLU A 380 0.35 -18.30 -22.21
CA GLU A 380 -0.04 -19.22 -21.13
C GLU A 380 0.71 -19.00 -19.80
N SER A 381 1.83 -18.26 -19.79
CA SER A 381 2.64 -18.04 -18.58
C SER A 381 1.86 -17.28 -17.50
N ASP A 382 1.17 -16.20 -17.88
CA ASP A 382 0.47 -15.33 -16.93
C ASP A 382 -0.59 -16.09 -16.11
N ALA A 383 -1.37 -16.96 -16.77
CA ALA A 383 -2.41 -17.74 -16.10
C ALA A 383 -1.84 -18.76 -15.10
N VAL A 384 -0.71 -19.37 -15.44
CA VAL A 384 0.00 -20.32 -14.57
C VAL A 384 0.56 -19.60 -13.34
N GLU A 385 1.13 -18.42 -13.54
CA GLU A 385 1.69 -17.61 -12.46
C GLU A 385 0.60 -17.12 -11.49
N VAL A 386 -0.54 -16.62 -11.99
CA VAL A 386 -1.69 -16.25 -11.14
C VAL A 386 -2.21 -17.46 -10.38
N TYR A 387 -2.34 -18.61 -11.04
CA TYR A 387 -2.80 -19.84 -10.40
C TYR A 387 -1.86 -20.31 -9.27
N LEU A 388 -0.55 -20.28 -9.51
CA LEU A 388 0.43 -20.68 -8.51
C LEU A 388 0.44 -19.72 -7.30
N LEU A 389 0.40 -18.40 -7.52
CA LEU A 389 0.33 -17.42 -6.43
C LEU A 389 -0.89 -17.66 -5.56
N ASN A 390 -2.06 -17.84 -6.19
CA ASN A 390 -3.30 -18.18 -5.51
C ASN A 390 -3.18 -19.44 -4.63
N LYS A 391 -2.47 -20.48 -5.10
CA LYS A 391 -2.22 -21.69 -4.31
C LYS A 391 -1.27 -21.44 -3.14
N LEU A 392 -0.24 -20.64 -3.32
CA LEU A 392 0.69 -20.23 -2.26
C LEU A 392 -0.05 -19.46 -1.16
N ILE A 393 -0.81 -18.43 -1.53
CA ILE A 393 -1.60 -17.60 -0.60
C ILE A 393 -2.57 -18.47 0.20
N LYS A 394 -3.36 -19.32 -0.47
CA LYS A 394 -4.32 -20.21 0.20
C LYS A 394 -3.65 -21.16 1.19
N CYS A 395 -2.50 -21.75 0.82
CA CYS A 395 -1.74 -22.60 1.73
C CYS A 395 -1.20 -21.82 2.93
N TRP A 396 -0.64 -20.64 2.71
CA TRP A 396 -0.13 -19.75 3.75
C TRP A 396 -1.23 -19.36 4.74
N MET A 397 -2.34 -18.82 4.24
CA MET A 397 -3.48 -18.41 5.06
C MET A 397 -4.07 -19.55 5.88
N ASN A 398 -4.21 -20.75 5.30
CA ASN A 398 -4.71 -21.90 6.05
C ASN A 398 -3.81 -22.24 7.24
N ILE A 399 -2.48 -22.19 7.07
CA ILE A 399 -1.53 -22.43 8.16
C ILE A 399 -1.66 -21.34 9.23
N ARG A 400 -1.70 -20.06 8.82
CA ARG A 400 -1.76 -18.93 9.76
C ARG A 400 -3.08 -18.84 10.53
N LEU A 401 -4.21 -18.97 9.84
CA LEU A 401 -5.53 -18.93 10.49
C LEU A 401 -5.73 -20.10 11.46
N ASN A 402 -5.28 -21.30 11.10
CA ASN A 402 -5.34 -22.45 12.03
C ASN A 402 -4.41 -22.23 13.24
N ALA A 403 -3.20 -21.71 13.03
CA ALA A 403 -2.28 -21.40 14.13
C ALA A 403 -2.88 -20.35 15.07
N LEU A 404 -3.51 -19.31 14.54
CA LEU A 404 -4.21 -18.29 15.32
C LEU A 404 -5.37 -18.90 16.10
N GLU A 405 -6.21 -19.71 15.47
CA GLU A 405 -7.32 -20.40 16.12
C GLU A 405 -6.83 -21.26 17.30
N HIS A 406 -5.71 -21.98 17.13
CA HIS A 406 -5.09 -22.74 18.20
C HIS A 406 -4.63 -21.87 19.37
N VAL A 407 -4.01 -20.71 19.09
CA VAL A 407 -3.59 -19.75 20.12
C VAL A 407 -4.79 -19.16 20.85
N CYS A 408 -5.83 -18.75 20.13
CA CYS A 408 -7.06 -18.23 20.72
C CYS A 408 -7.73 -19.26 21.65
N LYS A 409 -7.88 -20.51 21.20
CA LYS A 409 -8.41 -21.62 22.03
C LYS A 409 -7.55 -21.87 23.27
N TYR A 410 -6.22 -21.76 23.14
CA TYR A 410 -5.32 -21.92 24.27
C TYR A 410 -5.47 -20.79 25.30
N ILE A 411 -5.57 -19.53 24.84
CA ILE A 411 -5.79 -18.36 25.70
C ILE A 411 -7.15 -18.47 26.40
N GLN A 412 -8.22 -18.80 25.68
CA GLN A 412 -9.56 -19.01 26.24
C GLN A 412 -9.56 -20.08 27.33
N LYS A 413 -8.96 -21.25 27.08
CA LYS A 413 -8.85 -22.33 28.08
C LYS A 413 -8.10 -21.89 29.35
N LYS A 414 -7.08 -21.04 29.19
CA LYS A 414 -6.29 -20.49 30.32
C LYS A 414 -7.08 -19.43 31.10
N GLN A 415 -7.97 -18.68 30.45
CA GLN A 415 -8.87 -17.72 31.09
C GLN A 415 -10.03 -18.42 31.82
N GLU A 416 -10.59 -19.49 31.25
CA GLU A 416 -11.65 -20.30 31.87
C GLU A 416 -11.17 -21.11 33.08
N ASN A 417 -9.91 -21.56 33.06
CA ASN A 417 -9.29 -22.32 34.14
C ASN A 417 -8.10 -21.55 34.70
N PRO A 418 -8.30 -20.43 35.42
CA PRO A 418 -7.21 -19.72 36.05
C PRO A 418 -6.56 -20.67 37.05
N VAL A 419 -5.34 -21.11 36.72
CA VAL A 419 -4.55 -22.05 37.52
C VAL A 419 -4.59 -21.59 38.96
N SER A 420 -5.14 -22.42 39.86
CA SER A 420 -5.28 -22.03 41.26
C SER A 420 -3.90 -21.65 41.80
N PRO A 421 -3.77 -20.61 42.65
CA PRO A 421 -2.49 -20.16 43.19
C PRO A 421 -1.67 -21.27 43.87
N ALA A 422 -2.32 -22.37 44.29
CA ALA A 422 -1.67 -23.53 44.89
C ALA A 422 -0.78 -24.31 43.89
N SER A 423 -1.15 -24.35 42.61
CA SER A 423 -0.38 -25.02 41.54
C SER A 423 0.90 -24.28 41.18
N GLN A 424 0.91 -22.94 41.26
CA GLN A 424 2.09 -22.12 40.99
C GLN A 424 3.20 -22.28 42.04
N LYS A 425 2.86 -22.64 43.29
CA LYS A 425 3.87 -22.94 44.32
C LYS A 425 4.62 -24.25 44.09
N ARG A 426 4.07 -25.18 43.30
CA ARG A 426 4.70 -26.48 43.03
C ARG A 426 5.71 -26.43 41.89
N MET A 427 5.52 -25.58 40.87
CA MET A 427 6.46 -25.43 39.75
C MET A 427 7.70 -24.54 40.06
N LYS A 428 7.80 -23.94 41.24
CA LYS A 428 9.01 -23.19 41.68
C LYS A 428 9.97 -24.03 42.55
N ARG A 429 9.69 -25.32 42.73
CA ARG A 429 10.51 -26.24 43.56
C ARG A 429 11.28 -27.29 42.76
N ASP A 430 11.07 -27.34 41.45
CA ASP A 430 11.86 -28.10 40.49
C ASP A 430 12.57 -27.10 39.56
#